data_AF-A0A3B5MXV0-F1
#
_entry.id   AF-A0A3B5MXV0-F1
#
_cell.length_a   1.000
_cell.length_b   1.000
_cell.length_c   1.000
_cell.angle_alpha   90.00
_cell.angle_beta   90.00
_cell.angle_gamma   90.00
#
_symmetry.space_group_name_H-M   'P 1'
#
loop_
_entity.id
_entity.type
_entity.pdbx_description
1 polymer ?
#
loop_
_entity_poly.entity_id
_entity_poly.type
_entity_poly.pdbx_seq_one_letter_code
_entity_poly.pdbx_strand_id
1 'polypeptide(L)'
;RAMSSPSAAASSSVPSGPLKPKRKTKKKHFVQQKVKVFRASDPVLSVLMWGVNHSINDLGQVPVPVMLLPDDFKANAKIKVMNHCFNKENLPGQFKFKEYCPQVFRNLRERFGIEDQDYQVSLTRSSPLRDEEGKYMGLRLTSYDRTLVVKEISSEEVEEMHSILSEYHQVLAKA
;
A
#
# COMPACT_ATOMS: atom_id res chain seq x y z
N ARG A 1 -52.65 -49.93 -59.65
CA ARG A 1 -51.60 -49.55 -60.62
C ARG A 1 -50.67 -48.57 -59.91
N ALA A 2 -49.36 -48.88 -59.86
CA ALA A 2 -48.25 -48.26 -59.08
C ALA A 2 -48.40 -48.40 -57.55
N MET A 3 -47.67 -49.22 -56.79
CA MET A 3 -46.22 -49.56 -56.68
C MET A 3 -45.31 -48.34 -56.50
N SER A 4 -44.80 -48.18 -55.27
CA SER A 4 -43.41 -47.80 -54.95
C SER A 4 -43.16 -47.84 -53.42
N SER A 5 -42.29 -48.75 -52.99
CA SER A 5 -41.42 -48.66 -51.80
C SER A 5 -39.97 -48.60 -52.32
N PRO A 6 -38.89 -48.51 -51.50
CA PRO A 6 -38.74 -48.29 -50.06
C PRO A 6 -37.65 -47.22 -49.72
N SER A 7 -37.42 -46.90 -48.44
CA SER A 7 -36.06 -46.58 -47.96
C SER A 7 -35.94 -46.77 -46.45
N ALA A 8 -34.89 -47.47 -46.04
CA ALA A 8 -34.56 -47.84 -44.68
C ALA A 8 -33.71 -46.75 -44.01
N ALA A 9 -33.87 -46.57 -42.70
CA ALA A 9 -32.83 -45.99 -41.86
C ALA A 9 -32.88 -46.60 -40.44
N ALA A 10 -31.69 -46.88 -39.93
CA ALA A 10 -31.39 -47.72 -38.78
C ALA A 10 -31.56 -47.00 -37.42
N SER A 11 -31.76 -47.81 -36.38
CA SER A 11 -31.23 -47.73 -35.00
C SER A 11 -30.86 -46.38 -34.38
N SER A 12 -31.35 -46.10 -33.16
CA SER A 12 -30.55 -46.23 -31.92
C SER A 12 -31.07 -45.34 -30.75
N SER A 13 -31.14 -45.97 -29.58
CA SER A 13 -30.89 -45.48 -28.21
C SER A 13 -31.10 -44.01 -27.82
N VAL A 14 -31.87 -43.84 -26.74
CA VAL A 14 -31.84 -42.71 -25.79
C VAL A 14 -30.40 -42.42 -25.32
N PRO A 15 -30.04 -41.14 -25.11
CA PRO A 15 -29.46 -40.83 -23.81
C PRO A 15 -30.03 -39.56 -23.18
N SER A 16 -30.32 -39.70 -21.88
CA SER A 16 -30.51 -38.65 -20.89
C SER A 16 -29.38 -37.61 -20.93
N GLY A 17 -29.71 -36.36 -21.28
CA GLY A 17 -28.80 -35.22 -21.17
C GLY A 17 -28.66 -34.75 -19.70
N PRO A 18 -27.47 -34.28 -19.27
CA PRO A 18 -27.24 -33.87 -17.89
C PRO A 18 -27.96 -32.55 -17.57
N LEU A 19 -28.75 -32.54 -16.50
CA LEU A 19 -29.32 -31.34 -15.92
C LEU A 19 -28.19 -30.39 -15.49
N LYS A 20 -28.10 -29.21 -16.13
CA LYS A 20 -27.16 -28.16 -15.72
C LYS A 20 -27.47 -27.74 -14.27
N PRO A 21 -26.52 -27.82 -13.33
CA PRO A 21 -26.76 -27.36 -11.97
C PRO A 21 -26.94 -25.84 -11.98
N LYS A 22 -28.16 -25.38 -11.68
CA LYS A 22 -28.44 -23.95 -11.43
C LYS A 22 -27.64 -23.51 -10.21
N ARG A 23 -26.52 -22.85 -10.46
CA ARG A 23 -25.64 -22.29 -9.43
C ARG A 23 -26.38 -21.14 -8.75
N LYS A 24 -26.99 -21.41 -7.59
CA LYS A 24 -27.60 -20.39 -6.73
C LYS A 24 -26.50 -19.43 -6.31
N THR A 25 -26.44 -18.26 -6.93
CA THR A 25 -25.61 -17.15 -6.47
C THR A 25 -26.21 -16.65 -5.16
N LYS A 26 -25.68 -17.14 -4.03
CA LYS A 26 -25.90 -16.49 -2.73
C LYS A 26 -25.45 -15.04 -2.90
N LYS A 27 -26.39 -14.09 -2.79
CA LYS A 27 -26.07 -12.67 -2.60
C LYS A 27 -25.18 -12.62 -1.37
N LYS A 28 -23.88 -12.36 -1.59
CA LYS A 28 -22.93 -12.22 -0.50
C LYS A 28 -23.28 -10.92 0.21
N HIS A 29 -23.74 -11.04 1.45
CA HIS A 29 -23.85 -9.89 2.34
C HIS A 29 -22.42 -9.52 2.75
N PHE A 30 -21.80 -8.62 1.99
CA PHE A 30 -20.53 -8.05 2.40
C PHE A 30 -20.81 -7.15 3.60
N VAL A 31 -20.33 -7.57 4.77
CA VAL A 31 -20.27 -6.69 5.93
C VAL A 31 -19.31 -5.57 5.54
N GLN A 32 -19.81 -4.33 5.48
CA GLN A 32 -18.93 -3.17 5.33
C GLN A 32 -18.03 -3.12 6.58
N GLN A 33 -16.76 -3.40 6.36
CA GLN A 33 -15.74 -3.27 7.39
C GLN A 33 -15.68 -1.79 7.82
N LYS A 34 -16.06 -1.50 9.07
CA LYS A 34 -16.02 -0.16 9.69
C LYS A 34 -14.59 0.28 10.07
N VAL A 35 -13.56 -0.26 9.42
CA VAL A 35 -12.17 0.12 9.69
C VAL A 35 -11.82 1.27 8.75
N LYS A 36 -11.11 2.27 9.27
CA LYS A 36 -10.60 3.41 8.49
C LYS A 36 -9.78 2.88 7.32
N VAL A 37 -10.24 3.12 6.11
CA VAL A 37 -9.62 2.56 4.91
C VAL A 37 -8.74 3.64 4.25
N PHE A 38 -7.48 3.32 4.02
CA PHE A 38 -6.56 4.16 3.25
C PHE A 38 -6.96 4.09 1.77
N ARG A 39 -7.83 5.00 1.35
CA ARG A 39 -8.31 5.12 -0.03
C ARG A 39 -7.79 6.42 -0.62
N ALA A 40 -6.96 6.31 -1.64
CA ALA A 40 -6.67 7.38 -2.58
C ALA A 40 -7.06 6.91 -4.00
N SER A 41 -7.35 7.84 -4.89
CA SER A 41 -7.55 7.53 -6.31
C SER A 41 -6.29 6.97 -6.97
N ASP A 42 -5.12 7.31 -6.43
CA ASP A 42 -3.81 6.84 -6.86
C ASP A 42 -3.38 5.59 -6.04
N PRO A 43 -3.06 4.46 -6.71
CA PRO A 43 -2.48 3.27 -6.07
C PRO A 43 -1.22 3.55 -5.24
N VAL A 44 -0.34 4.43 -5.71
CA VAL A 44 0.92 4.78 -5.02
C VAL A 44 0.62 5.48 -3.71
N LEU A 45 -0.34 6.40 -3.73
CA LEU A 45 -0.74 7.16 -2.55
C LEU A 45 -1.45 6.27 -1.52
N SER A 46 -2.26 5.32 -1.97
CA SER A 46 -2.88 4.32 -1.09
C SER A 46 -1.83 3.44 -0.41
N VAL A 47 -0.78 3.02 -1.14
CA VAL A 47 0.36 2.27 -0.58
C VAL A 47 1.19 3.12 0.38
N LEU A 48 1.41 4.42 0.08
CA LEU A 48 2.09 5.34 0.98
C LEU A 48 1.36 5.47 2.31
N MET A 49 0.06 5.77 2.28
CA MET A 49 -0.77 5.91 3.50
C MET A 49 -0.78 4.61 4.32
N TRP A 50 -0.92 3.46 3.65
CA TRP A 50 -0.84 2.16 4.30
C TRP A 50 0.54 1.90 4.91
N GLY A 51 1.60 2.23 4.18
CA GLY A 51 3.00 2.03 4.57
C GLY A 51 3.36 2.86 5.79
N VAL A 52 3.06 4.16 5.79
CA VAL A 52 3.25 5.05 6.94
C VAL A 52 2.49 4.54 8.17
N ASN A 53 1.21 4.17 8.00
CA ASN A 53 0.43 3.61 9.10
C ASN A 53 1.06 2.33 9.65
N HIS A 54 1.52 1.43 8.77
CA HIS A 54 2.15 0.18 9.19
C HIS A 54 3.47 0.44 9.92
N SER A 55 4.35 1.26 9.34
CA SER A 55 5.66 1.63 9.89
C SER A 55 5.56 2.22 11.28
N ILE A 56 4.68 3.20 11.51
CA ILE A 56 4.54 3.82 12.84
C ILE A 56 4.01 2.83 13.88
N ASN A 57 3.03 2.00 13.51
CA ASN A 57 2.49 1.00 14.44
C ASN A 57 3.52 -0.09 14.78
N ASP A 58 4.32 -0.53 13.81
CA ASP A 58 5.37 -1.53 14.01
C ASP A 58 6.51 -0.95 14.87
N LEU A 59 6.97 0.26 14.53
CA LEU A 59 8.02 0.95 15.26
C LEU A 59 7.61 1.33 16.68
N GLY A 60 6.32 1.57 16.93
CA GLY A 60 5.77 1.80 18.26
C GLY A 60 5.85 0.58 19.19
N GLN A 61 6.01 -0.64 18.65
CA GLN A 61 6.29 -1.84 19.45
C GLN A 61 7.77 -2.01 19.77
N VAL A 62 8.64 -1.26 19.07
CA VAL A 62 10.09 -1.33 19.28
C VAL A 62 10.48 -0.30 20.35
N PRO A 63 11.17 -0.72 21.44
CA PRO A 63 11.64 0.20 22.47
C PRO A 63 12.45 1.36 21.89
N VAL A 64 12.34 2.55 22.49
CA VAL A 64 13.16 3.71 22.11
C VAL A 64 14.59 3.47 22.58
N PRO A 65 15.59 3.41 21.67
CA PRO A 65 16.98 3.22 22.06
C PRO A 65 17.52 4.47 22.75
N VAL A 66 18.38 4.30 23.75
CA VAL A 66 19.04 5.40 24.46
C VAL A 66 20.00 6.17 23.55
N MET A 67 20.65 5.46 22.63
CA MET A 67 21.54 6.02 21.61
C MET A 67 21.38 5.25 20.30
N LEU A 68 21.58 5.95 19.18
CA LEU A 68 21.62 5.33 17.86
C LEU A 68 22.98 4.67 17.62
N LEU A 69 22.97 3.49 17.03
CA LEU A 69 24.15 2.74 16.61
C LEU A 69 24.47 3.03 15.13
N PRO A 70 25.73 2.83 14.70
CA PRO A 70 26.09 2.99 13.28
C PRO A 70 25.24 2.15 12.31
N ASP A 71 24.77 0.98 12.75
CA ASP A 71 23.92 0.10 11.95
C ASP A 71 22.51 0.68 11.73
N ASP A 72 22.01 1.54 12.63
CA ASP A 72 20.71 2.18 12.48
C ASP A 72 20.65 3.09 11.24
N PHE A 73 21.80 3.65 10.83
CA PHE A 73 21.94 4.49 9.63
C PHE A 73 22.00 3.69 8.32
N LYS A 74 22.07 2.35 8.41
CA LYS A 74 22.03 1.40 7.28
C LYS A 74 20.80 0.49 7.32
N ALA A 75 20.08 0.50 8.45
CA ALA A 75 18.89 -0.32 8.66
C ALA A 75 17.79 0.02 7.67
N ASN A 76 16.97 -0.98 7.34
CA ASN A 76 15.75 -0.78 6.57
C ASN A 76 14.71 -1.84 6.94
N ALA A 77 13.44 -1.45 6.91
CA ALA A 77 12.31 -2.35 7.08
C ALA A 77 11.62 -2.53 5.72
N LYS A 78 11.44 -3.77 5.27
CA LYS A 78 10.82 -4.06 3.97
C LYS A 78 9.69 -5.04 4.11
N ILE A 79 8.52 -4.66 3.60
CA ILE A 79 7.32 -5.50 3.63
C ILE A 79 6.84 -5.75 2.21
N LYS A 80 6.43 -6.99 1.94
CA LYS A 80 5.78 -7.39 0.69
C LYS A 80 4.37 -7.84 1.02
N VAL A 81 3.38 -7.17 0.45
CA VAL A 81 1.96 -7.52 0.61
C VAL A 81 1.49 -8.24 -0.63
N MET A 82 0.79 -9.37 -0.43
CA MET A 82 0.19 -10.17 -1.49
C MET A 82 -1.26 -10.50 -1.11
N ASN A 83 -2.18 -9.65 -1.55
CA ASN A 83 -3.62 -9.79 -1.28
C ASN A 83 -4.27 -10.64 -2.38
N HIS A 84 -4.60 -11.88 -2.06
CA HIS A 84 -5.36 -12.76 -2.96
C HIS A 84 -6.88 -12.55 -2.75
N CYS A 85 -7.53 -11.85 -3.67
CA CYS A 85 -8.98 -11.58 -3.63
C CYS A 85 -9.48 -10.84 -2.37
N PHE A 86 -8.62 -10.05 -1.75
CA PHE A 86 -8.90 -9.28 -0.55
C PHE A 86 -8.58 -7.80 -0.78
N ASN A 87 -9.41 -6.89 -0.25
CA ASN A 87 -9.18 -5.42 -0.23
C ASN A 87 -8.84 -4.75 -1.58
N LYS A 88 -9.30 -5.33 -2.71
CA LYS A 88 -8.95 -4.88 -4.07
C LYS A 88 -9.40 -3.45 -4.41
N GLU A 89 -10.44 -2.99 -3.76
CA GLU A 89 -11.02 -1.66 -3.96
C GLU A 89 -10.10 -0.54 -3.46
N ASN A 90 -9.15 -0.87 -2.55
CA ASN A 90 -8.46 0.11 -1.70
C ASN A 90 -6.95 0.05 -1.80
N LEU A 91 -6.40 -1.16 -1.97
CA LEU A 91 -4.97 -1.37 -2.12
C LEU A 91 -4.70 -2.24 -3.34
N PRO A 92 -3.53 -2.06 -3.98
CA PRO A 92 -3.06 -2.97 -5.01
C PRO A 92 -3.01 -4.41 -4.50
N GLY A 93 -3.28 -5.36 -5.40
CA GLY A 93 -3.24 -6.79 -5.07
C GLY A 93 -1.84 -7.26 -4.64
N GLN A 94 -0.78 -6.62 -5.14
CA GLN A 94 0.60 -6.88 -4.74
C GLN A 94 1.37 -5.58 -4.72
N PHE A 95 2.10 -5.34 -3.64
CA PHE A 95 3.00 -4.18 -3.54
C PHE A 95 4.12 -4.46 -2.54
N LYS A 96 5.14 -3.60 -2.56
CA LYS A 96 6.23 -3.60 -1.60
C LYS A 96 6.33 -2.21 -0.99
N PHE A 97 6.64 -2.16 0.30
CA PHE A 97 6.95 -0.94 1.00
C PHE A 97 8.30 -1.10 1.69
N LYS A 98 9.13 -0.06 1.63
CA LYS A 98 10.45 -0.05 2.26
C LYS A 98 10.63 1.27 2.99
N GLU A 99 10.98 1.20 4.26
CA GLU A 99 11.38 2.33 5.08
C GLU A 99 12.88 2.24 5.35
N TYR A 100 13.57 3.36 5.22
CA TYR A 100 15.00 3.49 5.48
C TYR A 100 15.22 4.06 6.88
N CYS A 101 16.23 3.54 7.59
CA CYS A 101 16.71 4.05 8.88
C CYS A 101 15.59 4.38 9.89
N PRO A 102 14.65 3.46 10.17
CA PRO A 102 13.43 3.77 10.93
C PRO A 102 13.71 4.39 12.30
N GLN A 103 14.75 3.89 13.01
CA GLN A 103 15.17 4.44 14.30
C GLN A 103 15.73 5.86 14.19
N VAL A 104 16.51 6.13 13.15
CA VAL A 104 17.08 7.45 12.90
C VAL A 104 15.97 8.45 12.60
N PHE A 105 15.03 8.11 11.72
CA PHE A 105 13.90 8.99 11.39
C PHE A 105 12.90 9.14 12.54
N ARG A 106 12.76 8.15 13.43
CA ARG A 106 12.02 8.33 14.70
C ARG A 106 12.69 9.37 15.59
N ASN A 107 13.99 9.27 15.80
CA ASN A 107 14.70 10.25 16.63
C ASN A 107 14.73 11.64 15.98
N LEU A 108 14.82 11.74 14.65
CA LEU A 108 14.70 13.02 13.95
C LEU A 108 13.31 13.65 14.15
N ARG A 109 12.23 12.88 14.04
CA ARG A 109 10.86 13.38 14.29
C ARG A 109 10.73 13.96 15.71
N GLU A 110 11.23 13.24 16.72
CA GLU A 110 11.27 13.71 18.11
C GLU A 110 12.05 15.04 18.25
N ARG A 111 13.22 15.16 17.63
CA ARG A 111 14.03 16.41 17.65
C ARG A 111 13.35 17.59 16.98
N PHE A 112 12.52 17.34 15.97
CA PHE A 112 11.69 18.37 15.34
C PHE A 112 10.38 18.65 16.10
N GLY A 113 10.15 18.00 17.25
CA GLY A 113 8.92 18.16 18.02
C GLY A 113 7.69 17.54 17.34
N ILE A 114 7.89 16.54 16.48
CA ILE A 114 6.83 15.83 15.76
C ILE A 114 6.56 14.50 16.48
N GLU A 115 5.39 14.37 17.09
CA GLU A 115 4.96 13.12 17.72
C GLU A 115 4.62 12.05 16.65
N ASP A 116 4.93 10.78 16.94
CA ASP A 116 4.68 9.64 16.05
C ASP A 116 3.21 9.54 15.62
N GLN A 117 2.30 9.76 16.56
CA GLN A 117 0.86 9.69 16.28
C GLN A 117 0.38 10.85 15.42
N ASP A 118 0.88 12.06 15.66
CA ASP A 118 0.54 13.23 14.84
C ASP A 118 1.05 13.06 13.41
N TYR A 119 2.31 12.63 13.25
CA TYR A 119 2.89 12.29 11.94
C TYR A 119 2.03 11.26 11.18
N GLN A 120 1.62 10.19 11.86
CA GLN A 120 0.75 9.17 11.29
C GLN A 120 -0.61 9.75 10.89
N VAL A 121 -1.24 10.56 11.75
CA VAL A 121 -2.54 11.16 11.47
C VAL A 121 -2.45 12.11 10.27
N SER A 122 -1.46 13.00 10.23
CA SER A 122 -1.23 13.97 9.15
C SER A 122 -1.11 13.32 7.77
N LEU A 123 -0.47 12.15 7.67
CA LEU A 123 -0.26 11.47 6.39
C LEU A 123 -1.33 10.42 6.05
N THR A 124 -2.13 9.95 7.02
CA THR A 124 -3.01 8.79 6.80
C THR A 124 -4.49 9.05 7.07
N ARG A 125 -4.85 10.15 7.74
CA ARG A 125 -6.26 10.51 7.99
C ARG A 125 -7.02 10.81 6.71
N SER A 126 -6.38 11.49 5.78
CA SER A 126 -6.91 11.85 4.47
C SER A 126 -5.78 11.81 3.46
N SER A 127 -6.13 11.53 2.21
CA SER A 127 -5.17 11.49 1.11
C SER A 127 -4.42 12.83 1.01
N PRO A 128 -3.08 12.83 1.00
CA PRO A 128 -2.29 14.02 0.68
C PRO A 128 -2.72 14.65 -0.66
N LEU A 129 -2.66 15.97 -0.73
CA LEU A 129 -3.04 16.77 -1.89
C LEU A 129 -1.83 16.95 -2.80
N ARG A 130 -2.02 16.85 -4.12
CA ARG A 130 -0.94 17.11 -5.09
C ARG A 130 -0.76 18.62 -5.25
N ASP A 131 0.48 19.09 -5.20
CA ASP A 131 0.81 20.49 -5.47
C ASP A 131 0.75 20.75 -6.99
N GLU A 132 0.06 21.81 -7.42
CA GLU A 132 -0.13 22.17 -8.83
C GLU A 132 1.20 22.62 -9.48
N GLU A 133 2.11 23.19 -8.70
CA GLU A 133 3.41 23.73 -9.12
C GLU A 133 4.46 22.63 -9.39
N GLY A 134 4.19 21.38 -9.00
CA GLY A 134 5.13 20.25 -9.11
C GLY A 134 5.34 19.71 -10.53
N LYS A 135 4.73 20.32 -11.57
CA LYS A 135 4.68 19.76 -12.93
C LYS A 135 6.06 19.52 -13.58
N TYR A 136 7.11 20.17 -13.10
CA TYR A 136 8.47 20.06 -13.64
C TYR A 136 9.48 19.39 -12.70
N MET A 137 9.14 19.10 -11.44
CA MET A 137 10.09 18.68 -10.39
C MET A 137 9.70 17.36 -9.69
N GLY A 138 8.85 16.55 -10.31
CA GLY A 138 8.38 15.28 -9.75
C GLY A 138 7.17 15.41 -8.84
N LEU A 139 6.67 14.28 -8.32
CA LEU A 139 5.52 14.27 -7.44
C LEU A 139 5.81 15.01 -6.14
N ARG A 140 5.05 16.07 -5.88
CA ARG A 140 5.04 16.78 -4.60
C ARG A 140 3.62 16.77 -4.05
N LEU A 141 3.50 16.32 -2.80
CA LEU A 141 2.25 16.22 -2.09
C LEU A 141 2.34 17.01 -0.78
N THR A 142 1.23 17.60 -0.38
CA THR A 142 1.07 18.27 0.91
C THR A 142 0.06 17.50 1.76
N SER A 143 0.35 17.28 3.04
CA SER A 143 -0.58 16.63 3.98
C SER A 143 -1.90 17.40 4.09
N TYR A 144 -2.97 16.74 4.55
CA TYR A 144 -4.29 17.36 4.60
C TYR A 144 -4.36 18.58 5.55
N ASP A 145 -3.53 18.57 6.59
CA ASP A 145 -3.36 19.62 7.58
C ASP A 145 -2.24 20.62 7.21
N ARG A 146 -1.59 20.44 6.05
CA ARG A 146 -0.55 21.32 5.50
C ARG A 146 0.68 21.47 6.37
N THR A 147 0.95 20.51 7.25
CA THR A 147 2.11 20.50 8.16
C THR A 147 3.31 19.76 7.56
N LEU A 148 3.08 18.83 6.61
CA LEU A 148 4.09 17.98 6.01
C LEU A 148 4.05 18.04 4.49
N VAL A 149 5.23 17.88 3.87
CA VAL A 149 5.39 17.73 2.43
C VAL A 149 6.00 16.35 2.15
N VAL A 150 5.41 15.63 1.21
CA VAL A 150 5.96 14.39 0.66
C VAL A 150 6.48 14.69 -0.73
N LYS A 151 7.77 14.49 -0.94
CA LYS A 151 8.44 14.69 -2.22
C LYS A 151 8.90 13.33 -2.77
N GLU A 152 8.62 13.08 -4.04
CA GLU A 152 9.27 12.01 -4.79
C GLU A 152 10.72 12.41 -5.06
N ILE A 153 11.63 11.50 -4.75
CA ILE A 153 13.07 11.66 -4.94
C ILE A 153 13.61 10.48 -5.73
N SER A 154 14.70 10.69 -6.46
CA SER A 154 15.37 9.67 -7.25
C SER A 154 16.17 8.69 -6.38
N SER A 155 16.63 7.59 -6.97
CA SER A 155 17.55 6.66 -6.29
C SER A 155 18.85 7.33 -5.87
N GLU A 156 19.36 8.25 -6.71
CA GLU A 156 20.60 8.98 -6.45
C GLU A 156 20.42 9.94 -5.26
N GLU A 157 19.28 10.66 -5.20
CA GLU A 157 18.94 11.51 -4.04
C GLU A 157 18.81 10.68 -2.74
N VAL A 158 18.32 9.43 -2.81
CA VAL A 158 18.27 8.53 -1.64
C VAL A 158 19.69 8.12 -1.20
N GLU A 159 20.59 7.82 -2.14
CA GLU A 159 21.99 7.49 -1.83
C GLU A 159 22.72 8.68 -1.22
N GLU A 160 22.52 9.88 -1.78
CA GLU A 160 23.04 11.14 -1.22
C GLU A 160 22.50 11.39 0.19
N MET A 161 21.19 11.23 0.41
CA MET A 161 20.57 11.33 1.75
C MET A 161 21.26 10.38 2.74
N HIS A 162 21.50 9.12 2.36
CA HIS A 162 22.22 8.17 3.21
C HIS A 162 23.65 8.61 3.52
N SER A 163 24.35 9.24 2.57
CA SER A 163 25.72 9.73 2.77
C SER A 163 25.81 10.85 3.82
N ILE A 164 24.81 11.73 3.87
CA ILE A 164 24.80 12.89 4.78
C ILE A 164 24.04 12.63 6.09
N LEU A 165 23.25 11.56 6.18
CA LEU A 165 22.30 11.34 7.29
C LEU A 165 22.98 11.31 8.67
N SER A 166 24.16 10.70 8.77
CA SER A 166 24.93 10.64 10.02
C SER A 166 25.40 12.03 10.45
N GLU A 167 25.93 12.82 9.52
CA GLU A 167 26.39 14.18 9.81
C GLU A 167 25.21 15.11 10.15
N TYR A 168 24.11 14.99 9.40
CA TYR A 168 22.89 15.73 9.65
C TYR A 168 22.33 15.48 11.06
N HIS A 169 22.27 14.21 11.48
CA HIS A 169 21.84 13.85 12.83
C HIS A 169 22.78 14.43 13.91
N GLN A 170 24.09 14.41 13.69
CA GLN A 170 25.06 14.98 14.63
C GLN A 170 24.94 16.50 14.79
N VAL A 171 24.61 17.22 13.71
CA VAL A 171 24.38 18.68 13.79
C VAL A 171 23.15 18.97 14.65
N LEU A 172 22.06 18.24 14.45
CA LEU A 172 20.84 18.36 15.26
C LEU A 172 21.01 17.86 16.70
N ALA A 173 22.03 17.04 16.97
CA ALA A 173 22.38 16.63 18.32
C ALA A 173 23.06 17.74 19.14
N LYS A 174 23.62 18.75 18.47
CA LYS A 174 24.38 19.84 19.07
C LYS A 174 23.60 21.16 19.12
N ALA A 175 22.48 21.26 18.41
CA ALA A 175 21.57 22.41 18.40
C ALA A 175 20.60 22.35 19.59
#